data_AF-A0A9N9ADX0-F1
#
_entry.id   AF-A0A9N9ADX0-F1
#
_cell.length_a   1.000
_cell.length_b   1.000
_cell.length_c   1.000
_cell.angle_alpha   90.00
_cell.angle_beta   90.00
_cell.angle_gamma   90.00
#
_symmetry.space_group_name_H-M   'P 1'
#
loop_
_entity.id
_entity.type
_entity.pdbx_description
1 polymer ?
#
loop_
_entity_poly.entity_id
_entity_poly.type
_entity_poly.pdbx_seq_one_letter_code
_entity_poly.pdbx_strand_id
1 'polypeptide(L)'
;MKPLRRQKLEGNHRLGTLYRFFQLAILAYIIYTLIFKDGYLKKELPVPGAVRITLQAPTTLTRPNYCTSGSLPCVYWGANDIQYPSDGAGVAFLTTRVSVTNYPLPQGCSSFLNISDPSDRCFFNPKSPSIPPNVTIPKSYIGDIEDYTIMVEHSIRGEATSIAQRNGLMDGALMASDGKTLIKSFTNQTRMKVNPNADGDIFTVQEILTAANANLDGPSTAPGADKGSRETYRSSGIVIAIVIEYMNVRFRRDDIIYKYLPQAIDGNEYKAAQNVLNQDGSYTIIDRHGIRLVFQQHGSIGQFDFITLLINIVGALFLMKFAEIIVEFFMLYCSQNRKAYADAKYEIAHPEWN
;
A
#
# COMPACT_ATOMS: atom_id res chain seq x y z
N MET A 1 41.65 -65.84 -11.82
CA MET A 1 42.18 -64.52 -12.19
C MET A 1 41.53 -64.07 -13.50
N LYS A 2 40.60 -63.10 -13.45
CA LYS A 2 40.09 -62.38 -14.65
C LYS A 2 40.32 -60.88 -14.44
N PRO A 3 41.55 -60.37 -14.61
CA PRO A 3 41.86 -58.97 -14.35
C PRO A 3 41.92 -58.20 -15.67
N LEU A 4 40.83 -58.14 -16.44
CA LEU A 4 40.83 -57.45 -17.75
C LEU A 4 39.52 -56.74 -18.15
N ARG A 5 38.54 -56.61 -17.24
CA ARG A 5 37.28 -55.90 -17.51
C ARG A 5 37.10 -54.56 -16.78
N ARG A 6 38.17 -53.98 -16.22
CA ARG A 6 38.14 -52.62 -15.65
C ARG A 6 38.79 -51.55 -16.54
N GLN A 7 39.41 -51.93 -17.66
CA GLN A 7 40.35 -51.05 -18.37
C GLN A 7 39.79 -50.32 -19.60
N LYS A 8 38.47 -50.31 -19.85
CA LYS A 8 37.91 -49.58 -21.00
C LYS A 8 36.56 -48.89 -20.74
N LEU A 9 36.37 -48.44 -19.50
CA LEU A 9 35.50 -47.29 -19.22
C LEU A 9 36.43 -46.09 -19.04
N GLU A 10 37.25 -45.79 -20.05
CA GLU A 10 37.98 -44.52 -20.08
C GLU A 10 36.93 -43.40 -20.01
N GLY A 11 37.02 -42.58 -18.97
CA GLY A 11 36.04 -41.56 -18.64
C GLY A 11 35.80 -40.69 -19.86
N ASN A 12 34.60 -40.81 -20.44
CA ASN A 12 34.24 -39.95 -21.56
C ASN A 12 34.10 -38.53 -21.01
N HIS A 13 35.16 -37.74 -21.18
CA HIS A 13 35.25 -36.37 -20.65
C HIS A 13 34.04 -35.53 -21.04
N ARG A 14 33.42 -35.79 -22.21
CA ARG A 14 32.21 -35.11 -22.66
C ARG A 14 31.01 -35.36 -21.72
N LEU A 15 30.84 -36.59 -21.25
CA LEU A 15 29.74 -36.98 -20.37
C LEU A 15 29.98 -36.46 -18.94
N GLY A 16 31.24 -36.51 -18.47
CA GLY A 16 31.66 -35.92 -17.20
C GLY A 16 31.46 -34.40 -17.19
N THR A 17 31.89 -33.70 -18.24
CA THR A 17 31.68 -32.26 -18.40
C THR A 17 30.19 -31.91 -18.43
N LEU A 18 29.36 -32.69 -19.13
CA LEU A 18 27.92 -32.49 -19.15
C LEU A 18 27.30 -32.62 -17.75
N TYR A 19 27.69 -33.64 -16.97
CA TYR A 19 27.22 -33.79 -15.60
C TYR A 19 27.68 -32.62 -14.71
N ARG A 20 28.95 -32.22 -14.77
CA ARG A 20 29.46 -31.07 -14.01
C ARG A 20 28.78 -29.75 -14.40
N PHE A 21 28.45 -29.57 -15.68
CA PHE A 21 27.67 -28.43 -16.14
C PHE A 21 26.28 -28.41 -15.48
N PHE A 22 25.55 -29.54 -15.48
CA PHE A 22 24.26 -29.62 -14.79
C PHE A 22 24.38 -29.33 -13.29
N GLN A 23 25.40 -29.88 -12.62
CA GLN A 23 25.65 -29.62 -11.20
C GLN A 23 25.88 -28.12 -10.94
N LEU A 24 26.70 -27.45 -11.75
CA LEU A 24 26.97 -26.01 -11.62
C LEU A 24 25.72 -25.16 -11.89
N ALA A 25 24.94 -25.51 -12.92
CA ALA A 25 23.70 -24.81 -13.24
C ALA A 25 22.67 -24.95 -12.12
N ILE A 26 22.52 -26.16 -11.55
CA ILE A 26 21.64 -26.40 -10.42
C ILE A 26 22.13 -25.64 -9.19
N LEU A 27 23.43 -25.67 -8.87
CA LEU A 27 24.00 -24.91 -7.77
C LEU A 27 23.74 -23.41 -7.90
N ALA A 28 23.95 -22.85 -9.10
CA ALA A 28 23.66 -21.46 -9.38
C ALA A 28 22.17 -21.14 -9.20
N TYR A 29 21.28 -22.03 -9.64
CA TYR A 29 19.83 -21.88 -9.46
C TYR A 29 19.40 -21.92 -7.98
N ILE A 30 20.01 -22.79 -7.17
CA ILE A 30 19.75 -22.88 -5.72
C ILE A 30 20.19 -21.59 -5.04
N ILE A 31 21.42 -21.14 -5.31
CA ILE A 31 21.96 -19.89 -4.76
C ILE A 31 21.05 -18.73 -5.16
N TYR A 32 20.63 -18.68 -6.42
CA TYR A 32 19.69 -17.68 -6.89
C TYR A 32 18.36 -17.70 -6.13
N THR A 33 17.79 -18.90 -5.93
CA THR A 33 16.51 -19.06 -5.23
C THR A 33 16.62 -18.72 -3.73
N LEU A 34 17.72 -19.11 -3.08
CA LEU A 34 17.95 -18.79 -1.68
C LEU A 34 18.20 -17.29 -1.47
N ILE A 35 19.01 -16.65 -2.32
CA ILE A 35 19.44 -15.26 -2.13
C ILE A 35 18.45 -14.24 -2.71
N PHE A 36 17.96 -14.46 -3.93
CA PHE A 36 17.14 -13.46 -4.64
C PHE A 36 15.63 -13.68 -4.45
N LYS A 37 15.20 -14.92 -4.19
CA LYS A 37 13.78 -15.21 -3.87
C LYS A 37 13.52 -15.34 -2.37
N ASP A 38 14.57 -15.27 -1.55
CA ASP A 38 14.55 -15.49 -0.10
C ASP A 38 13.91 -16.84 0.27
N GLY A 39 14.35 -17.93 -0.36
CA GLY A 39 13.85 -19.29 -0.07
C GLY A 39 14.07 -19.80 1.36
N TYR A 40 14.68 -19.00 2.24
CA TYR A 40 14.80 -19.26 3.67
C TYR A 40 13.68 -18.61 4.50
N LEU A 41 12.83 -17.78 3.88
CA LEU A 41 11.72 -17.11 4.54
C LEU A 41 10.40 -17.81 4.20
N LYS A 42 9.59 -18.05 5.23
CA LYS A 42 8.17 -18.35 5.04
C LYS A 42 7.43 -17.04 4.77
N LYS A 43 7.26 -16.73 3.49
CA LYS A 43 6.59 -15.50 3.02
C LYS A 43 5.08 -15.67 2.95
N GLU A 44 4.37 -14.60 3.25
CA GLU A 44 2.93 -14.46 3.10
C GLU A 44 2.56 -13.02 2.73
N LEU A 45 1.28 -12.81 2.39
CA LEU A 45 0.73 -11.47 2.23
C LEU A 45 0.52 -10.85 3.63
N PRO A 46 0.82 -9.56 3.83
CA PRO A 46 0.53 -8.90 5.10
C PRO A 46 -0.98 -8.85 5.30
N VAL A 47 -1.45 -9.33 6.46
CA VAL A 47 -2.84 -9.12 6.85
C VAL A 47 -2.99 -7.68 7.31
N PRO A 48 -3.92 -6.89 6.72
CA PRO A 48 -4.04 -5.49 7.06
C PRO A 48 -4.33 -5.27 8.55
N GLY A 49 -3.47 -4.50 9.22
CA GLY A 49 -3.69 -4.07 10.59
C GLY A 49 -4.44 -2.74 10.67
N ALA A 50 -4.42 -2.13 11.86
CA ALA A 50 -4.98 -0.79 12.05
C ALA A 50 -4.11 0.25 11.33
N VAL A 51 -4.77 1.17 10.60
CA VAL A 51 -4.18 2.41 10.08
C VAL A 51 -4.92 3.57 10.72
N ARG A 52 -4.20 4.36 11.54
CA ARG A 52 -4.72 5.53 12.21
C ARG A 52 -4.05 6.76 11.65
N ILE A 53 -4.86 7.79 11.38
CA ILE A 53 -4.41 9.03 10.76
C ILE A 53 -4.90 10.18 11.62
N THR A 54 -4.00 11.08 11.99
CA THR A 54 -4.34 12.29 12.74
C THR A 54 -3.74 13.52 12.07
N LEU A 55 -4.50 14.60 12.04
CA LEU A 55 -4.07 15.89 11.54
C LEU A 55 -3.65 16.82 12.69
N GLN A 56 -2.60 17.61 12.48
CA GLN A 56 -2.18 18.67 13.40
C GLN A 56 -1.98 19.98 12.62
N ALA A 57 -2.42 21.08 13.23
CA ALA A 57 -2.25 22.42 12.69
C ALA A 57 -0.80 22.91 12.88
N PRO A 58 -0.27 23.73 11.94
CA PRO A 58 1.03 24.37 12.12
C PRO A 58 0.99 25.37 13.29
N THR A 59 2.16 25.70 13.84
CA THR A 59 2.28 26.68 14.93
C THR A 59 1.89 28.09 14.52
N THR A 60 2.05 28.41 13.24
CA THR A 60 1.74 29.72 12.66
C THR A 60 1.04 29.51 11.33
N LEU A 61 -0.17 30.04 11.20
CA LEU A 61 -0.91 30.03 9.95
C LEU A 61 -0.51 31.20 9.07
N THR A 62 -0.25 30.94 7.79
CA THR A 62 0.02 31.96 6.80
C THR A 62 -1.25 32.29 5.99
N ARG A 63 -1.19 33.34 5.16
CA ARG A 63 -2.27 33.67 4.22
C ARG A 63 -1.79 33.39 2.79
N PRO A 64 -2.15 32.22 2.22
CA PRO A 64 -1.73 31.83 0.87
C PRO A 64 -2.30 32.72 -0.23
N ASN A 65 -1.68 32.67 -1.41
CA ASN A 65 -2.09 33.46 -2.58
C ASN A 65 -3.52 33.16 -3.04
N TYR A 66 -3.97 31.90 -2.94
CA TYR A 66 -5.34 31.53 -3.30
C TYR A 66 -6.39 32.17 -2.36
N CYS A 67 -5.98 32.71 -1.21
CA CYS A 67 -6.85 33.46 -0.31
C CYS A 67 -6.88 34.97 -0.59
N THR A 68 -5.90 35.51 -1.31
CA THR A 68 -5.77 36.95 -1.60
C THR A 68 -6.19 37.29 -3.02
N SER A 69 -5.81 36.46 -3.99
CA SER A 69 -6.12 36.65 -5.41
C SER A 69 -7.11 35.63 -5.97
N GLY A 70 -7.61 34.72 -5.13
CA GLY A 70 -8.54 33.66 -5.54
C GLY A 70 -9.98 34.14 -5.70
N SER A 71 -10.81 33.27 -6.29
CA SER A 71 -12.24 33.53 -6.55
C SER A 71 -13.14 33.40 -5.31
N LEU A 72 -12.68 32.72 -4.26
CA LEU A 72 -13.41 32.48 -3.01
C LEU A 72 -12.62 33.02 -1.81
N PRO A 73 -13.30 33.50 -0.76
CA PRO A 73 -12.64 33.88 0.49
C PRO A 73 -12.05 32.66 1.20
N CYS A 74 -11.15 32.89 2.15
CA CYS A 74 -10.61 31.84 3.03
C CYS A 74 -11.14 31.94 4.45
N VAL A 75 -11.36 30.78 5.06
CA VAL A 75 -11.54 30.59 6.49
C VAL A 75 -10.43 29.69 7.03
N TYR A 76 -10.15 29.82 8.32
CA TYR A 76 -9.08 29.06 8.98
C TYR A 76 -9.72 28.19 10.06
N TRP A 77 -9.47 26.89 9.98
CA TRP A 77 -10.12 25.88 10.80
C TRP A 77 -9.10 25.09 11.60
N GLY A 78 -9.50 24.56 12.75
CA GLY A 78 -8.65 23.65 13.51
C GLY A 78 -8.51 22.30 12.81
N ALA A 79 -7.52 21.51 13.22
CA ALA A 79 -7.27 20.20 12.61
C ALA A 79 -8.49 19.25 12.71
N ASN A 80 -9.18 19.26 13.85
CA ASN A 80 -10.39 18.45 14.07
C ASN A 80 -11.60 18.91 13.25
N ASP A 81 -11.64 20.17 12.84
CA ASP A 81 -12.69 20.69 11.97
C ASP A 81 -12.41 20.38 10.50
N ILE A 82 -11.14 20.29 10.12
CA ILE A 82 -10.69 19.97 8.76
C ILE A 82 -10.84 18.47 8.47
N GLN A 83 -10.41 17.62 9.40
CA GLN A 83 -10.45 16.16 9.26
C GLN A 83 -11.85 15.63 9.58
N TYR A 84 -12.56 15.12 8.57
CA TYR A 84 -13.94 14.62 8.73
C TYR A 84 -14.19 13.30 8.00
N PRO A 85 -14.84 12.30 8.59
CA PRO A 85 -14.92 12.12 10.03
C PRO A 85 -13.51 12.01 10.62
N SER A 86 -13.38 12.29 11.92
CA SER A 86 -12.10 12.22 12.61
C SER A 86 -11.62 10.78 12.83
N ASP A 87 -12.48 9.77 12.68
CA ASP A 87 -12.19 8.34 12.94
C ASP A 87 -12.23 7.44 11.68
N GLY A 88 -11.58 7.86 10.60
CA GLY A 88 -11.47 7.03 9.40
C GLY A 88 -10.43 5.91 9.53
N ALA A 89 -10.86 4.64 9.58
CA ALA A 89 -9.94 3.49 9.49
C ALA A 89 -9.34 3.41 8.08
N GLY A 90 -8.03 3.64 7.94
CA GLY A 90 -7.32 3.59 6.65
C GLY A 90 -7.74 4.68 5.64
N VAL A 91 -8.55 5.65 6.06
CA VAL A 91 -8.99 6.77 5.22
C VAL A 91 -8.93 8.07 6.01
N ALA A 92 -8.51 9.15 5.37
CA ALA A 92 -8.63 10.48 5.93
C ALA A 92 -9.22 11.41 4.89
N PHE A 93 -10.17 12.26 5.28
CA PHE A 93 -10.69 13.31 4.42
C PHE A 93 -10.40 14.66 5.06
N LEU A 94 -9.67 15.50 4.30
CA LEU A 94 -9.22 16.82 4.70
C LEU A 94 -9.99 17.85 3.88
N THR A 95 -10.74 18.69 4.57
CA THR A 95 -11.55 19.76 3.96
C THR A 95 -10.61 20.82 3.36
N THR A 96 -10.77 21.13 2.07
CA THR A 96 -10.09 22.25 1.38
C THR A 96 -11.05 23.35 0.97
N ARG A 97 -12.34 23.03 0.81
CA ARG A 97 -13.43 24.00 0.59
C ARG A 97 -14.64 23.62 1.43
N VAL A 98 -15.30 24.62 2.00
CA VAL A 98 -16.53 24.46 2.78
C VAL A 98 -17.59 25.50 2.40
N SER A 99 -18.86 25.13 2.53
CA SER A 99 -19.95 26.07 2.79
C SER A 99 -20.83 25.59 3.93
N VAL A 100 -21.26 26.51 4.79
CA VAL A 100 -22.12 26.21 5.94
C VAL A 100 -23.42 27.00 5.81
N THR A 101 -24.53 26.29 5.80
CA THR A 101 -25.87 26.89 5.68
C THR A 101 -26.74 26.40 6.81
N ASN A 102 -27.29 27.34 7.58
CA ASN A 102 -28.29 27.08 8.59
C ASN A 102 -29.69 27.22 7.99
N TYR A 103 -30.57 26.29 8.34
CA TYR A 103 -31.96 26.23 7.92
C TYR A 103 -32.83 26.33 9.17
N PRO A 104 -33.38 27.53 9.46
CA PRO A 104 -34.20 27.74 10.64
C PRO A 104 -35.49 26.93 10.56
N LEU A 105 -36.01 26.54 11.72
CA LEU A 105 -37.29 25.85 11.81
C LEU A 105 -38.43 26.80 11.35
N PRO A 106 -39.31 26.40 10.41
CA PRO A 106 -40.42 27.23 9.98
C PRO A 106 -41.37 27.58 11.14
N GLN A 107 -42.00 28.75 11.08
CA GLN A 107 -42.92 29.19 12.13
C GLN A 107 -44.05 28.16 12.35
N GLY A 108 -44.29 27.79 13.61
CA GLY A 108 -45.32 26.84 14.00
C GLY A 108 -44.96 25.37 13.77
N CYS A 109 -43.72 25.05 13.39
CA CYS A 109 -43.19 23.69 13.44
C CYS A 109 -42.49 23.47 14.79
N SER A 110 -42.53 22.26 15.32
CA SER A 110 -41.84 21.90 16.58
C SER A 110 -40.57 21.07 16.36
N SER A 111 -40.46 20.36 15.23
CA SER A 111 -39.31 19.53 14.89
C SER A 111 -39.29 19.20 13.40
N PHE A 112 -38.09 19.02 12.84
CA PHE A 112 -37.88 18.42 11.52
C PHE A 112 -37.76 16.88 11.53
N LEU A 113 -37.74 16.24 12.70
CA LEU A 113 -37.50 14.78 12.82
C LEU A 113 -38.78 13.97 13.05
N ASN A 114 -39.83 14.59 13.58
CA ASN A 114 -41.06 13.89 13.95
C ASN A 114 -42.20 14.24 12.98
N ILE A 115 -42.03 13.88 11.71
CA ILE A 115 -43.00 14.09 10.63
C ILE A 115 -43.42 12.73 10.07
N SER A 116 -44.73 12.51 9.99
CA SER A 116 -45.34 11.27 9.48
C SER A 116 -45.86 11.38 8.04
N ASP A 117 -45.95 12.59 7.49
CA ASP A 117 -46.44 12.84 6.13
C ASP A 117 -45.42 13.69 5.35
N PRO A 118 -44.91 13.22 4.19
CA PRO A 118 -43.96 13.98 3.38
C PRO A 118 -44.54 15.28 2.80
N SER A 119 -45.87 15.47 2.83
CA SER A 119 -46.55 16.71 2.45
C SER A 119 -46.66 17.73 3.60
N ASP A 120 -46.25 17.37 4.82
CA ASP A 120 -46.24 18.29 5.95
C ASP A 120 -45.29 19.47 5.66
N ARG A 121 -45.77 20.68 5.93
CA ARG A 121 -44.98 21.92 5.83
C ARG A 121 -43.73 21.93 6.71
N CYS A 122 -43.70 21.09 7.75
CA CYS A 122 -42.59 20.90 8.68
C CYS A 122 -41.60 19.83 8.20
N PHE A 123 -41.83 19.17 7.06
CA PHE A 123 -40.84 18.30 6.43
C PHE A 123 -39.62 19.10 5.97
N PHE A 124 -38.43 18.66 6.35
CA PHE A 124 -37.20 19.34 5.96
C PHE A 124 -36.88 19.12 4.47
N ASN A 125 -36.95 20.21 3.69
CA ASN A 125 -36.50 20.23 2.31
C ASN A 125 -35.66 21.51 2.06
N PRO A 126 -34.34 21.40 1.85
CA PRO A 126 -33.45 22.55 1.67
C PRO A 126 -33.71 23.32 0.36
N LYS A 127 -34.51 22.76 -0.57
CA LYS A 127 -34.95 23.43 -1.80
C LYS A 127 -36.30 24.12 -1.65
N SER A 128 -36.98 23.95 -0.52
CA SER A 128 -38.30 24.55 -0.30
C SER A 128 -38.18 26.06 -0.10
N PRO A 129 -39.00 26.90 -0.77
CA PRO A 129 -39.05 28.33 -0.51
C PRO A 129 -39.49 28.67 0.93
N SER A 130 -40.19 27.75 1.61
CA SER A 130 -40.68 27.94 2.98
C SER A 130 -39.59 27.85 4.05
N ILE A 131 -38.38 27.39 3.70
CA ILE A 131 -37.24 27.26 4.61
C ILE A 131 -36.07 28.05 4.03
N PRO A 132 -36.07 29.39 4.16
CA PRO A 132 -35.03 30.22 3.57
C PRO A 132 -33.66 29.89 4.19
N PRO A 133 -32.63 29.60 3.37
CA PRO A 133 -31.30 29.30 3.88
C PRO A 133 -30.65 30.55 4.47
N ASN A 134 -30.07 30.41 5.67
CA ASN A 134 -29.18 31.39 6.27
C ASN A 134 -27.73 30.94 6.11
N VAL A 135 -27.03 31.52 5.13
CA VAL A 135 -25.63 31.17 4.83
C VAL A 135 -24.73 31.72 5.94
N THR A 136 -24.20 30.82 6.77
CA THR A 136 -23.27 31.16 7.86
C THR A 136 -21.85 31.33 7.34
N ILE A 137 -21.40 30.40 6.48
CA ILE A 137 -20.11 30.47 5.82
C ILE A 137 -20.38 30.32 4.32
N PRO A 138 -20.16 31.38 3.50
CA PRO A 138 -20.26 31.25 2.06
C PRO A 138 -19.21 30.26 1.55
N LYS A 139 -19.30 29.84 0.28
CA LYS A 139 -18.26 28.97 -0.30
C LYS A 139 -16.87 29.59 -0.08
N SER A 140 -16.07 28.93 0.74
CA SER A 140 -14.78 29.43 1.22
C SER A 140 -13.73 28.32 1.18
N TYR A 141 -12.49 28.67 0.89
CA TYR A 141 -11.37 27.74 1.01
C TYR A 141 -10.90 27.65 2.46
N ILE A 142 -10.34 26.49 2.81
CA ILE A 142 -9.55 26.34 4.03
C ILE A 142 -8.15 26.87 3.73
N GLY A 143 -7.75 27.89 4.48
CA GLY A 143 -6.43 28.50 4.34
C GLY A 143 -5.33 27.62 4.92
N ASP A 144 -4.19 27.60 4.22
CA ASP A 144 -2.92 27.04 4.68
C ASP A 144 -2.93 25.52 4.92
N ILE A 145 -3.85 24.79 4.25
CA ILE A 145 -4.02 23.35 4.43
C ILE A 145 -2.76 22.54 4.09
N GLU A 146 -1.93 23.06 3.18
CA GLU A 146 -0.67 22.45 2.74
C GLU A 146 0.34 22.25 3.89
N ASP A 147 0.34 23.17 4.85
CA ASP A 147 1.31 23.21 5.97
C ASP A 147 0.84 22.39 7.18
N TYR A 148 -0.37 21.83 7.14
CA TYR A 148 -0.82 20.90 8.17
C TYR A 148 0.00 19.61 8.11
N THR A 149 0.25 19.03 9.28
CA THR A 149 1.00 17.79 9.41
C THR A 149 0.06 16.62 9.64
N ILE A 150 0.28 15.54 8.90
CA ILE A 150 -0.39 14.27 9.06
C ILE A 150 0.55 13.32 9.78
N MET A 151 0.04 12.68 10.82
CA MET A 151 0.67 11.51 11.43
C MET A 151 -0.05 10.25 10.96
N VAL A 152 0.71 9.28 10.46
CA VAL A 152 0.22 7.96 10.05
C VAL A 152 0.84 6.89 10.93
N GLU A 153 -0.02 6.18 11.64
CA GLU A 153 0.32 4.98 12.40
C GLU A 153 -0.26 3.79 11.66
N HIS A 154 0.55 2.75 11.45
CA HIS A 154 0.05 1.54 10.84
C HIS A 154 0.70 0.29 11.45
N SER A 155 -0.06 -0.78 11.42
CA SER A 155 0.38 -2.10 11.88
C SER A 155 0.11 -3.17 10.83
N ILE A 156 0.88 -4.24 10.90
CA ILE A 156 0.73 -5.45 10.10
C ILE A 156 0.79 -6.68 10.98
N ARG A 157 0.16 -7.76 10.53
CA ARG A 157 0.34 -9.08 11.11
C ARG A 157 0.48 -10.16 10.03
N GLY A 158 1.14 -11.25 10.39
CA GLY A 158 1.09 -12.51 9.66
C GLY A 158 -0.14 -13.33 10.04
N GLU A 159 -0.60 -14.18 9.12
CA GLU A 159 -1.63 -15.19 9.41
C GLU A 159 -0.95 -16.53 9.76
N ALA A 160 0.02 -16.93 8.94
CA ALA A 160 0.77 -18.17 9.07
C ALA A 160 2.11 -18.00 9.80
N THR A 161 2.52 -16.76 10.07
CA THR A 161 3.73 -16.40 10.81
C THR A 161 3.40 -15.66 12.11
N SER A 162 4.38 -15.51 13.00
CA SER A 162 4.25 -14.76 14.25
C SER A 162 4.52 -13.25 14.10
N ILE A 163 4.57 -12.75 12.87
CA ILE A 163 4.85 -11.34 12.60
C ILE A 163 3.69 -10.51 13.14
N ALA A 164 3.97 -9.57 14.03
CA ALA A 164 3.04 -8.55 14.48
C ALA A 164 3.85 -7.29 14.83
N GLN A 165 3.80 -6.29 13.96
CA GLN A 165 4.66 -5.11 14.08
C GLN A 165 3.89 -3.83 13.76
N ARG A 166 4.29 -2.75 14.43
CA ARG A 166 3.84 -1.38 14.13
C ARG A 166 4.94 -0.62 13.39
N ASN A 167 4.58 0.40 12.62
CA ASN A 167 5.52 1.17 11.81
C ASN A 167 6.60 1.88 12.61
N GLY A 168 6.36 2.25 13.87
CA GLY A 168 7.41 2.76 14.76
C GLY A 168 8.62 1.81 14.94
N LEU A 169 8.44 0.50 14.72
CA LEU A 169 9.49 -0.53 14.80
C LEU A 169 10.12 -0.88 13.44
N MET A 170 9.60 -0.30 12.34
CA MET A 170 10.06 -0.54 10.98
C MET A 170 10.68 0.72 10.39
N ASP A 171 11.62 0.56 9.47
CA ASP A 171 12.10 1.68 8.66
C ASP A 171 11.17 1.87 7.45
N GLY A 172 10.86 3.12 7.14
CA GLY A 172 9.89 3.54 6.14
C GLY A 172 10.47 4.54 5.14
N ALA A 173 9.79 4.70 4.02
CA ALA A 173 10.08 5.76 3.06
C ALA A 173 8.80 6.29 2.39
N LEU A 174 8.73 7.59 2.16
CA LEU A 174 7.78 8.23 1.24
C LEU A 174 8.44 8.33 -0.13
N MET A 175 7.83 7.68 -1.13
CA MET A 175 8.28 7.71 -2.52
C MET A 175 7.45 8.72 -3.32
N ALA A 176 8.01 9.23 -4.40
CA ALA A 176 7.23 9.95 -5.40
C ALA A 176 6.34 8.99 -6.22
N SER A 177 5.45 9.55 -7.03
CA SER A 177 4.48 8.83 -7.85
C SER A 177 5.13 7.93 -8.93
N ASP A 178 6.44 8.10 -9.19
CA ASP A 178 7.22 7.22 -10.06
C ASP A 178 7.63 5.89 -9.37
N GLY A 179 7.41 5.78 -8.06
CA GLY A 179 7.81 4.64 -7.23
C GLY A 179 9.32 4.49 -7.02
N LYS A 180 10.14 5.45 -7.47
CA LYS A 180 11.61 5.35 -7.49
C LYS A 180 12.29 6.51 -6.76
N THR A 181 11.75 7.71 -6.85
CA THR A 181 12.34 8.89 -6.23
C THR A 181 11.99 8.92 -4.74
N LEU A 182 13.01 9.01 -3.89
CA LEU A 182 12.84 9.13 -2.43
C LEU A 182 12.51 10.58 -2.07
N ILE A 183 11.36 10.80 -1.43
CA ILE A 183 10.96 12.13 -0.91
C ILE A 183 11.40 12.27 0.55
N LYS A 184 11.13 11.25 1.36
CA LYS A 184 11.40 11.28 2.81
C LYS A 184 11.66 9.88 3.34
N SER A 185 12.55 9.75 4.32
CA SER A 185 12.79 8.49 5.02
C SER A 185 12.36 8.58 6.48
N PHE A 186 11.89 7.47 7.02
CA PHE A 186 11.49 7.31 8.40
C PHE A 186 12.32 6.19 9.00
N THR A 187 13.08 6.49 10.04
CA THR A 187 13.82 5.47 10.79
C THR A 187 13.49 5.63 12.26
N ASN A 188 13.67 4.56 13.03
CA ASN A 188 13.45 4.63 14.47
C ASN A 188 14.28 5.77 15.10
N GLN A 189 15.53 5.92 14.68
CA GLN A 189 16.40 7.00 15.15
C GLN A 189 15.89 8.40 14.79
N THR A 190 15.38 8.61 13.57
CA THR A 190 14.86 9.93 13.17
C THR A 190 13.56 10.27 13.89
N ARG A 191 12.67 9.29 14.08
CA ARG A 191 11.43 9.48 14.86
C ARG A 191 11.74 9.89 16.30
N MET A 192 12.57 9.10 16.98
CA MET A 192 12.90 9.31 18.40
C MET A 192 13.71 10.60 18.66
N LYS A 193 14.48 11.07 17.67
CA LYS A 193 15.21 12.34 17.76
C LYS A 193 14.29 13.56 17.68
N VAL A 194 13.25 13.50 16.85
CA VAL A 194 12.29 14.60 16.65
C VAL A 194 11.22 14.60 17.75
N ASN A 195 10.71 13.43 18.10
CA ASN A 195 9.78 13.25 19.20
C ASN A 195 9.97 11.84 19.79
N PRO A 196 10.48 11.74 21.04
CA PRO A 196 10.66 10.45 21.72
C PRO A 196 9.37 9.62 21.89
N ASN A 197 8.21 10.25 21.73
CA ASN A 197 6.89 9.63 21.80
C ASN A 197 6.20 9.55 20.41
N ALA A 198 6.94 9.73 19.31
CA ALA A 198 6.37 9.58 17.97
C ALA A 198 6.09 8.10 17.69
N ASP A 199 4.81 7.73 17.76
CA ASP A 199 4.34 6.38 17.46
C ASP A 199 4.10 6.14 15.96
N GLY A 200 4.10 7.19 15.14
CA GLY A 200 3.85 7.14 13.71
C GLY A 200 4.79 8.01 12.85
N ASP A 201 4.55 8.00 11.55
CA ASP A 201 5.29 8.80 10.58
C ASP A 201 4.62 10.15 10.37
N ILE A 202 5.42 11.22 10.32
CA ILE A 202 4.91 12.59 10.20
C ILE A 202 5.38 13.21 8.89
N PHE A 203 4.42 13.73 8.13
CA PHE A 203 4.67 14.49 6.91
C PHE A 203 3.59 15.56 6.69
N THR A 204 3.92 16.63 5.97
CA THR A 204 2.96 17.68 5.66
C THR A 204 1.98 17.23 4.57
N VAL A 205 0.82 17.87 4.49
CA VAL A 205 -0.12 17.68 3.37
C VAL A 205 0.58 18.01 2.05
N GLN A 206 1.42 19.05 2.03
CA GLN A 206 2.24 19.41 0.87
C GLN A 206 3.19 18.28 0.44
N GLU A 207 3.87 17.61 1.38
CA GLU A 207 4.76 16.48 1.06
C GLU A 207 3.99 15.34 0.37
N ILE A 208 2.76 15.03 0.81
CA ILE A 208 1.90 14.01 0.16
C ILE A 208 1.48 14.46 -1.23
N LEU A 209 1.05 15.71 -1.38
CA LEU A 209 0.63 16.27 -2.66
C LEU A 209 1.78 16.22 -3.67
N THR A 210 2.98 16.67 -3.28
CA THR A 210 4.19 16.59 -4.10
C THR A 210 4.54 15.14 -4.44
N ALA A 211 4.49 14.24 -3.45
CA ALA A 211 4.77 12.82 -3.68
C ALA A 211 3.74 12.18 -4.63
N ALA A 212 2.47 12.57 -4.57
CA ALA A 212 1.40 12.10 -5.45
C ALA A 212 1.41 12.75 -6.85
N ASN A 213 2.32 13.68 -7.11
CA ASN A 213 2.32 14.56 -8.29
C ASN A 213 0.99 15.31 -8.46
N ALA A 214 0.43 15.79 -7.35
CA ALA A 214 -0.84 16.51 -7.28
C ALA A 214 -0.60 18.00 -6.99
N ASN A 215 -1.39 18.85 -7.64
CA ASN A 215 -1.44 20.29 -7.37
C ASN A 215 -2.89 20.71 -7.18
N LEU A 216 -3.23 21.19 -5.98
CA LEU A 216 -4.61 21.58 -5.64
C LEU A 216 -5.13 22.75 -6.47
N ASP A 217 -4.25 23.65 -6.92
CA ASP A 217 -4.62 24.81 -7.73
C ASP A 217 -4.65 24.49 -9.23
N GLY A 218 -4.33 23.24 -9.61
CA GLY A 218 -4.49 22.73 -10.96
C GLY A 218 -5.98 22.48 -11.33
N PRO A 219 -6.31 22.45 -12.63
CA PRO A 219 -7.68 22.19 -13.09
C PRO A 219 -8.10 20.76 -12.76
N SER A 220 -9.28 20.61 -12.18
CA SER A 220 -9.82 19.30 -11.81
C SER A 220 -10.25 18.51 -13.03
N THR A 221 -9.87 17.23 -13.08
CA THR A 221 -10.31 16.29 -14.12
C THR A 221 -11.62 15.60 -13.80
N ALA A 222 -12.17 15.75 -12.59
CA ALA A 222 -13.41 15.10 -12.17
C ALA A 222 -14.59 15.44 -13.09
N PRO A 223 -15.49 14.48 -13.41
CA PRO A 223 -16.67 14.73 -14.23
C PRO A 223 -17.65 15.73 -13.60
N GLY A 224 -17.69 15.80 -12.27
CA GLY A 224 -18.52 16.73 -11.51
C GLY A 224 -18.00 18.16 -11.46
N ALA A 225 -16.74 18.39 -11.84
CA ALA A 225 -16.11 19.70 -11.79
C ALA A 225 -16.57 20.60 -12.94
N ASP A 226 -16.76 21.89 -12.67
CA ASP A 226 -17.11 22.87 -13.68
C ASP A 226 -15.93 23.17 -14.62
N LYS A 227 -15.97 22.56 -15.81
CA LYS A 227 -14.95 22.72 -16.85
C LYS A 227 -14.97 24.12 -17.48
N GLY A 228 -16.12 24.79 -17.49
CA GLY A 228 -16.27 26.13 -18.05
C GLY A 228 -15.53 27.17 -17.23
N SER A 229 -15.57 27.06 -15.91
CA SER A 229 -14.85 27.96 -14.99
C SER A 229 -13.44 27.47 -14.59
N ARG A 230 -12.96 26.36 -15.18
CA ARG A 230 -11.69 25.70 -14.81
C ARG A 230 -11.59 25.45 -13.31
N GLU A 231 -12.62 24.82 -12.75
CA GLU A 231 -12.66 24.48 -11.33
C GLU A 231 -11.41 23.69 -10.90
N THR A 232 -10.78 24.10 -9.80
CA THR A 232 -9.54 23.50 -9.30
C THR A 232 -9.79 22.30 -8.40
N TYR A 233 -8.79 21.43 -8.22
CA TYR A 233 -8.86 20.33 -7.25
C TYR A 233 -9.10 20.81 -5.81
N ARG A 234 -8.67 22.02 -5.46
CA ARG A 234 -8.97 22.66 -4.18
C ARG A 234 -10.47 22.87 -3.97
N SER A 235 -11.21 23.17 -5.05
CA SER A 235 -12.65 23.42 -5.02
C SER A 235 -13.48 22.15 -5.17
N SER A 236 -13.15 21.29 -6.13
CA SER A 236 -13.93 20.08 -6.42
C SER A 236 -13.59 18.93 -5.47
N GLY A 237 -12.33 18.84 -5.04
CA GLY A 237 -11.77 17.73 -4.27
C GLY A 237 -10.88 16.82 -5.11
N ILE A 238 -10.08 16.00 -4.43
CA ILE A 238 -9.13 15.08 -5.05
C ILE A 238 -9.03 13.80 -4.22
N VAL A 239 -8.82 12.65 -4.87
CA VAL A 239 -8.57 11.38 -4.19
C VAL A 239 -7.14 10.93 -4.44
N ILE A 240 -6.41 10.66 -3.35
CA ILE A 240 -5.03 10.15 -3.38
C ILE A 240 -5.03 8.76 -2.75
N ALA A 241 -4.70 7.75 -3.54
CA ALA A 241 -4.46 6.41 -3.05
C ALA A 241 -3.00 6.31 -2.59
N ILE A 242 -2.77 5.74 -1.41
CA ILE A 242 -1.44 5.58 -0.82
C ILE A 242 -1.26 4.10 -0.51
N VAL A 243 -0.47 3.41 -1.33
CA VAL A 243 -0.13 2.02 -1.06
C VAL A 243 1.04 1.99 -0.08
N ILE A 244 0.88 1.27 1.03
CA ILE A 244 1.94 0.92 1.97
C ILE A 244 2.47 -0.45 1.54
N GLU A 245 3.60 -0.47 0.85
CA GLU A 245 4.24 -1.70 0.37
C GLU A 245 5.26 -2.20 1.41
N TYR A 246 5.03 -3.40 1.96
CA TYR A 246 5.93 -4.06 2.91
C TYR A 246 6.86 -5.05 2.21
N MET A 247 8.11 -5.11 2.67
CA MET A 247 9.10 -6.06 2.20
C MET A 247 10.14 -6.40 3.26
N ASN A 248 10.66 -7.62 3.23
CA ASN A 248 11.81 -8.00 4.04
C ASN A 248 13.09 -7.31 3.58
N VAL A 249 13.97 -7.00 4.53
CA VAL A 249 15.32 -6.56 4.21
C VAL A 249 16.18 -7.78 3.90
N ARG A 250 16.81 -7.77 2.73
CA ARG A 250 17.71 -8.87 2.33
C ARG A 250 18.87 -9.00 3.32
N PHE A 251 19.18 -10.23 3.72
CA PHE A 251 20.25 -10.59 4.66
C PHE A 251 20.11 -10.06 6.09
N ARG A 252 19.01 -9.37 6.43
CA ARG A 252 18.67 -9.06 7.83
C ARG A 252 17.52 -9.94 8.26
N ARG A 253 17.71 -10.63 9.38
CA ARG A 253 16.75 -11.61 9.86
C ARG A 253 15.55 -10.89 10.46
N ASP A 254 14.35 -11.24 9.98
CA ASP A 254 13.07 -10.78 10.53
C ASP A 254 12.86 -9.25 10.51
N ASP A 255 13.69 -8.52 9.74
CA ASP A 255 13.56 -7.08 9.51
C ASP A 255 12.62 -6.82 8.35
N ILE A 256 11.61 -5.98 8.59
CA ILE A 256 10.61 -5.55 7.62
C ILE A 256 10.73 -4.03 7.45
N ILE A 257 10.70 -3.59 6.20
CA ILE A 257 10.61 -2.19 5.82
C ILE A 257 9.35 -1.94 5.01
N TYR A 258 8.97 -0.68 4.89
CA TYR A 258 7.82 -0.30 4.07
C TYR A 258 8.06 0.97 3.26
N LYS A 259 7.24 1.15 2.22
CA LYS A 259 7.23 2.33 1.38
C LYS A 259 5.80 2.84 1.20
N TYR A 260 5.60 4.14 1.36
CA TYR A 260 4.40 4.82 0.90
C TYR A 260 4.54 5.17 -0.58
N LEU A 261 3.57 4.72 -1.38
CA LEU A 261 3.46 4.96 -2.81
C LEU A 261 2.18 5.76 -3.07
N PRO A 262 2.21 7.10 -2.93
CA PRO A 262 1.06 7.95 -3.16
C PRO A 262 0.83 8.19 -4.66
N GLN A 263 -0.43 8.17 -5.08
CA GLN A 263 -0.84 8.45 -6.44
C GLN A 263 -2.21 9.13 -6.44
N ALA A 264 -2.31 10.28 -7.12
CA ALA A 264 -3.60 10.91 -7.39
C ALA A 264 -4.41 10.07 -8.40
N ILE A 265 -5.67 9.82 -8.09
CA ILE A 265 -6.57 9.05 -8.97
C ILE A 265 -7.29 10.03 -9.89
N ASP A 266 -6.98 9.95 -11.18
CA ASP A 266 -7.56 10.82 -12.19
C ASP A 266 -9.09 10.67 -12.27
N GLY A 267 -9.79 11.79 -12.43
CA GLY A 267 -11.25 11.85 -12.52
C GLY A 267 -12.00 11.67 -11.19
N ASN A 268 -11.32 11.38 -10.08
CA ASN A 268 -11.96 11.21 -8.78
C ASN A 268 -11.97 12.51 -7.97
N GLU A 269 -13.17 12.94 -7.58
CA GLU A 269 -13.40 13.95 -6.55
C GLU A 269 -13.98 13.31 -5.29
N TYR A 270 -13.87 14.01 -4.16
CA TYR A 270 -14.56 13.60 -2.94
C TYR A 270 -15.16 14.78 -2.21
N LYS A 271 -16.41 14.59 -1.79
CA LYS A 271 -17.21 15.54 -1.02
C LYS A 271 -17.96 14.82 0.08
N ALA A 272 -18.23 15.53 1.16
CA ALA A 272 -19.02 15.04 2.28
C ALA A 272 -19.94 16.14 2.79
N ALA A 273 -21.22 15.81 2.95
CA ALA A 273 -22.19 16.68 3.59
C ALA A 273 -22.46 16.16 5.00
N GLN A 274 -22.45 17.06 5.98
CA GLN A 274 -22.83 16.79 7.36
C GLN A 274 -24.10 17.57 7.68
N ASN A 275 -25.11 16.87 8.18
CA ASN A 275 -26.34 17.49 8.69
C ASN A 275 -26.28 17.48 10.22
N VAL A 276 -26.34 18.66 10.82
CA VAL A 276 -26.34 18.85 12.28
C VAL A 276 -27.69 19.39 12.70
N LEU A 277 -28.41 18.66 13.56
CA LEU A 277 -29.59 19.20 14.23
C LEU A 277 -29.13 20.04 15.43
N ASN A 278 -29.48 21.32 15.42
CA ASN A 278 -29.17 22.23 16.51
C ASN A 278 -30.21 22.11 17.63
N GLN A 279 -29.86 22.60 18.82
CA GLN A 279 -30.74 22.54 19.99
C GLN A 279 -32.03 23.35 19.81
N ASP A 280 -32.00 24.39 18.97
CA ASP A 280 -33.17 25.20 18.60
C ASP A 280 -34.08 24.52 17.57
N GLY A 281 -33.76 23.30 17.15
CA GLY A 281 -34.50 22.54 16.14
C GLY A 281 -34.13 22.89 14.70
N SER A 282 -33.28 23.89 14.47
CA SER A 282 -32.78 24.22 13.12
C SER A 282 -31.80 23.16 12.62
N TYR A 283 -31.63 23.07 11.29
CA TYR A 283 -30.59 22.23 10.68
C TYR A 283 -29.44 23.06 10.18
N THR A 284 -28.21 22.66 10.49
CA THR A 284 -27.01 23.19 9.83
C THR A 284 -26.47 22.14 8.87
N ILE A 285 -26.37 22.48 7.59
CA ILE A 285 -25.70 21.68 6.57
C ILE A 285 -24.30 22.22 6.37
N ILE A 286 -23.29 21.37 6.57
CA ILE A 286 -21.89 21.65 6.29
C ILE A 286 -21.50 20.83 5.07
N ASP A 287 -21.33 21.49 3.93
CA ASP A 287 -20.92 20.88 2.67
C ASP A 287 -19.40 21.04 2.49
N ARG A 288 -18.68 19.93 2.42
CA ARG A 288 -17.22 19.84 2.45
C ARG A 288 -16.71 19.21 1.17
N HIS A 289 -15.67 19.81 0.60
CA HIS A 289 -14.89 19.25 -0.49
C HIS A 289 -13.42 19.24 -0.11
N GLY A 290 -12.65 18.32 -0.66
CA GLY A 290 -11.20 18.32 -0.48
C GLY A 290 -10.50 17.00 -0.71
N ILE A 291 -9.43 16.78 0.05
CA ILE A 291 -8.46 15.71 -0.18
C ILE A 291 -8.94 14.46 0.54
N ARG A 292 -9.21 13.38 -0.19
CA ARG A 292 -9.42 12.05 0.39
C ARG A 292 -8.16 11.22 0.22
N LEU A 293 -7.52 10.89 1.33
CA LEU A 293 -6.41 9.95 1.40
C LEU A 293 -6.97 8.54 1.68
N VAL A 294 -6.56 7.57 0.87
CA VAL A 294 -6.96 6.16 1.02
C VAL A 294 -5.71 5.30 1.16
N PHE A 295 -5.47 4.76 2.35
CA PHE A 295 -4.32 3.92 2.63
C PHE A 295 -4.64 2.45 2.37
N GLN A 296 -3.78 1.78 1.62
CA GLN A 296 -3.91 0.37 1.28
C GLN A 296 -2.64 -0.38 1.64
N GLN A 297 -2.76 -1.45 2.42
CA GLN A 297 -1.62 -2.27 2.82
C GLN A 297 -1.38 -3.39 1.80
N HIS A 298 -0.14 -3.50 1.29
CA HIS A 298 0.24 -4.48 0.27
C HIS A 298 1.70 -4.93 0.44
N GLY A 299 2.13 -5.97 -0.27
CA GLY A 299 3.52 -6.41 -0.31
C GLY A 299 3.69 -7.86 0.15
N SER A 300 4.87 -8.19 0.64
CA SER A 300 5.18 -9.53 1.15
C SER A 300 6.01 -9.44 2.41
N ILE A 301 5.55 -10.13 3.45
CA ILE A 301 6.23 -10.24 4.73
C ILE A 301 6.62 -11.70 4.95
N GLY A 302 7.75 -11.92 5.59
CA GLY A 302 8.23 -13.25 5.89
C GLY A 302 9.13 -13.27 7.09
N GLN A 303 9.17 -14.41 7.75
CA GLN A 303 10.10 -14.67 8.85
C GLN A 303 10.94 -15.88 8.50
N PHE A 304 12.13 -15.98 9.11
CA PHE A 304 12.97 -17.15 8.94
C PHE A 304 12.22 -18.42 9.35
N ASP A 305 12.21 -19.41 8.47
CA ASP A 305 11.58 -20.71 8.73
C ASP A 305 12.50 -21.84 8.28
N PHE A 306 12.96 -22.63 9.24
CA PHE A 306 13.92 -23.71 8.99
C PHE A 306 13.33 -24.80 8.08
N ILE A 307 12.03 -25.07 8.21
CA ILE A 307 11.34 -26.08 7.39
C ILE A 307 11.31 -25.61 5.92
N THR A 308 11.00 -24.34 5.67
CA THR A 308 10.99 -23.74 4.32
C THR A 308 12.37 -23.79 3.69
N LEU A 309 13.43 -23.48 4.45
CA LEU A 309 14.81 -23.65 3.99
C LEU A 309 15.10 -25.11 3.61
N LEU A 310 14.72 -26.06 4.47
CA LEU A 310 14.94 -27.48 4.22
C LEU A 310 14.18 -27.98 2.99
N ILE A 311 12.94 -27.55 2.77
CA ILE A 311 12.14 -27.90 1.57
C ILE A 311 12.86 -27.44 0.31
N ASN A 312 13.42 -26.22 0.31
CA ASN A 312 14.18 -25.72 -0.84
C ASN A 312 15.49 -26.50 -1.07
N ILE A 313 16.19 -26.92 0.00
CA ILE A 313 17.37 -27.80 -0.11
C ILE A 313 16.98 -29.20 -0.61
N VAL A 314 15.87 -29.75 -0.15
CA VAL A 314 15.39 -31.07 -0.60
C VAL A 314 15.01 -31.02 -2.07
N GLY A 315 14.26 -30.01 -2.50
CA GLY A 315 13.93 -29.79 -3.91
C GLY A 315 15.18 -29.69 -4.80
N ALA A 316 16.22 -29.04 -4.28
CA ALA A 316 17.52 -28.96 -4.94
C ALA A 316 18.21 -30.34 -5.09
N LEU A 317 18.19 -31.17 -4.04
CA LEU A 317 18.73 -32.53 -4.11
C LEU A 317 17.96 -33.41 -5.12
N PHE A 318 16.64 -33.22 -5.24
CA PHE A 318 15.85 -33.87 -6.27
C PHE A 318 16.25 -33.43 -7.69
N LEU A 319 16.45 -32.12 -7.91
CA LEU A 319 16.95 -31.59 -9.19
C LEU A 319 18.30 -32.24 -9.58
N MET A 320 19.19 -32.45 -8.61
CA MET A 320 20.46 -33.15 -8.84
C MET A 320 20.25 -34.61 -9.29
N LYS A 321 19.27 -35.32 -8.71
CA LYS A 321 18.90 -36.67 -9.14
C LYS A 321 18.32 -36.71 -10.54
N PHE A 322 17.50 -35.74 -10.92
CA PHE A 322 17.03 -35.64 -12.30
C PHE A 322 18.17 -35.43 -13.29
N ALA A 323 19.18 -34.63 -12.95
CA ALA A 323 20.37 -34.48 -13.79
C ALA A 323 21.14 -35.79 -13.96
N GLU A 324 21.26 -36.60 -12.90
CA GLU A 324 21.86 -37.95 -13.00
C GLU A 324 21.10 -38.83 -14.00
N ILE A 325 19.76 -38.87 -13.91
CA ILE A 325 18.91 -39.65 -14.82
C ILE A 325 19.07 -39.20 -16.27
N ILE A 326 19.11 -37.89 -16.52
CA ILE A 326 19.32 -37.34 -17.86
C ILE A 326 20.69 -37.78 -18.41
N VAL A 327 21.75 -37.60 -17.62
CA VAL A 327 23.11 -38.00 -18.03
C VAL A 327 23.19 -39.51 -18.28
N GLU A 328 22.51 -40.30 -17.46
CA GLU A 328 22.43 -41.75 -17.62
C GLU A 328 21.68 -42.14 -18.90
N PHE A 329 20.58 -41.46 -19.23
CA PHE A 329 19.87 -41.63 -20.49
C PHE A 329 20.80 -41.35 -21.69
N PHE A 330 21.54 -40.23 -21.65
CA PHE A 330 22.54 -39.92 -22.68
C PHE A 330 23.65 -40.97 -22.74
N MET A 331 24.10 -41.50 -21.59
CA MET A 331 25.12 -42.53 -21.50
C MET A 331 24.69 -43.83 -22.19
N LEU A 332 23.46 -44.28 -21.92
CA LEU A 332 22.95 -45.59 -22.35
C LEU A 332 22.35 -45.59 -23.76
N TYR A 333 21.82 -44.48 -24.24
CA TYR A 333 21.10 -44.45 -25.52
C TYR A 333 21.82 -43.64 -26.61
N CYS A 334 22.49 -42.54 -26.23
CA CYS A 334 23.06 -41.57 -27.17
C CYS A 334 24.59 -41.67 -27.34
N SER A 335 25.31 -42.31 -26.40
CA SER A 335 26.77 -42.43 -26.47
C SER A 335 27.23 -43.46 -27.52
N GLN A 336 28.36 -43.19 -28.18
CA GLN A 336 29.00 -44.15 -29.10
C GLN A 336 29.33 -45.49 -28.41
N ASN A 337 29.74 -45.45 -27.13
CA ASN A 337 30.08 -46.63 -26.35
C ASN A 337 28.89 -47.20 -25.55
N ARG A 338 27.64 -46.92 -25.98
CA ARG A 338 26.42 -47.30 -25.25
C ARG A 338 26.35 -48.78 -24.83
N LYS A 339 26.81 -49.71 -25.69
CA LYS A 339 26.79 -51.15 -25.39
C LYS A 339 27.70 -51.49 -24.22
N ALA A 340 28.91 -50.92 -24.21
CA ALA A 340 29.86 -51.11 -23.11
C ALA A 340 29.34 -50.50 -21.80
N TYR A 341 28.63 -49.38 -21.86
CA TYR A 341 27.97 -48.78 -20.70
C TYR A 341 26.78 -49.62 -20.19
N ALA A 342 25.96 -50.18 -21.09
CA ALA A 342 24.84 -51.03 -20.73
C ALA A 342 25.29 -52.35 -20.09
N ASP A 343 26.30 -53.02 -20.68
CA ASP A 343 26.88 -54.27 -20.16
C ASP A 343 27.55 -54.08 -18.79
N ALA A 344 28.02 -52.86 -18.49
CA ALA A 344 28.61 -52.53 -17.19
C ALA A 344 27.58 -52.14 -16.14
N LYS A 345 26.42 -51.61 -16.54
CA LYS A 345 25.35 -51.16 -15.63
C LYS A 345 24.35 -52.26 -15.29
N TYR A 346 24.03 -53.12 -16.25
CA TYR A 346 23.02 -54.16 -16.10
C TYR A 346 23.67 -55.54 -16.04
N GLU A 347 23.35 -56.30 -14.99
CA GLU A 347 23.67 -57.72 -14.90
C GLU A 347 22.43 -58.53 -15.30
N ILE A 348 22.59 -59.45 -16.26
CA ILE A 348 21.49 -60.28 -16.75
C ILE A 348 21.27 -61.42 -15.75
N ALA A 349 20.17 -61.36 -14.99
CA ALA A 349 19.75 -62.48 -14.15
C ALA A 349 18.97 -63.51 -14.99
N HIS A 350 19.43 -64.75 -15.02
CA HIS A 350 18.66 -65.86 -15.58
C HIS A 350 17.70 -66.38 -14.50
N PRO A 351 16.39 -66.51 -14.77
CA PRO A 351 15.48 -67.14 -13.83
C PRO A 351 15.83 -68.63 -13.72
N GLU A 352 16.27 -69.07 -12.54
CA GLU A 352 16.39 -70.48 -12.22
C GLU A 352 14.97 -71.05 -12.03
N TRP A 353 14.42 -71.65 -13.07
CA TRP A 353 13.23 -72.49 -12.97
C TRP A 353 13.69 -73.87 -12.47
N ASN A 354 13.47 -74.14 -11.18
CA ASN A 354 13.53 -75.50 -10.61
C ASN A 354 12.20 -76.23 -10.82
#